data_AF-A0A6L7TPP8-F1
#
_entry.id   AF-A0A6L7TPP8-F1
#
_cell.length_a   1.000
_cell.length_b   1.000
_cell.length_c   1.000
_cell.angle_alpha   90.00
_cell.angle_beta   90.00
_cell.angle_gamma   90.00
#
_symmetry.space_group_name_H-M   'P 1'
#
loop_
_entity.id
_entity.type
_entity.pdbx_description
1 polymer ?
#
loop_
_entity_poly.entity_id
_entity_poly.type
_entity_poly.pdbx_seq_one_letter_code
_entity_poly.pdbx_strand_id
1 'polypeptide(L)'
;MTFSQIRRLVDSLMLKYADEIEVYRLRPIAQQFCDDMTNAVTGRKRGRPRSIPEWGNIFFQRIQERGLRIMARARLDSYLNQCLECRVLPQVNDILRALLPRAVRRGLIPCPLQEPVPF
;
A
#
# COMPACT_ATOMS: atom_id res chain seq x y z
N MET A 1 -22.49 -21.26 -24.96
CA MET A 1 -21.98 -20.63 -23.73
C MET A 1 -23.07 -19.73 -23.19
N THR A 2 -23.58 -19.97 -21.98
CA THR A 2 -24.72 -19.23 -21.41
C THR A 2 -24.25 -18.08 -20.51
N PHE A 3 -25.10 -17.09 -20.25
CA PHE A 3 -24.78 -15.94 -19.38
C PHE A 3 -24.33 -16.37 -17.96
N SER A 4 -24.90 -17.46 -17.44
CA SER A 4 -24.50 -18.06 -16.15
C SER A 4 -23.09 -18.66 -16.16
N GLN A 5 -22.65 -19.21 -17.30
CA GLN A 5 -21.28 -19.74 -17.46
C GLN A 5 -20.26 -18.61 -17.55
N ILE A 6 -20.61 -17.50 -18.22
CA ILE A 6 -19.77 -16.30 -18.29
C ILE A 6 -19.58 -15.70 -16.89
N ARG A 7 -20.66 -15.55 -16.10
CA ARG A 7 -20.56 -15.01 -14.73
C ARG A 7 -19.67 -15.85 -13.83
N ARG A 8 -19.82 -17.19 -13.84
CA ARG A 8 -18.95 -18.10 -13.08
C ARG A 8 -17.48 -18.03 -13.51
N LEU A 9 -17.24 -17.90 -14.81
CA LEU A 9 -15.88 -17.74 -15.33
C LEU A 9 -15.26 -16.43 -14.83
N VAL A 10 -16.01 -15.32 -14.89
CA VAL A 10 -15.57 -14.02 -14.37
C VAL A 10 -15.31 -14.08 -12.86
N ASP A 11 -16.22 -14.67 -12.08
CA ASP A 11 -16.05 -14.82 -10.63
C ASP A 11 -14.81 -15.66 -10.30
N SER A 12 -14.57 -16.75 -11.06
CA SER A 12 -13.37 -17.58 -10.91
C SER A 12 -12.08 -16.84 -11.28
N LEU A 13 -12.10 -16.00 -12.31
CA LEU A 13 -10.96 -15.17 -12.70
C LEU A 13 -10.70 -14.10 -11.64
N MET A 14 -11.74 -13.43 -11.14
CA MET A 14 -11.62 -12.44 -10.07
C MET A 14 -11.02 -13.05 -8.81
N LEU A 15 -11.43 -14.27 -8.43
CA LEU A 15 -10.83 -14.99 -7.30
C LEU A 15 -9.35 -15.34 -7.54
N LYS A 16 -9.01 -15.77 -8.78
CA LYS A 16 -7.64 -16.13 -9.15
C LYS A 16 -6.69 -14.93 -9.11
N TYR A 17 -7.16 -13.77 -9.59
CA TYR A 17 -6.36 -12.55 -9.75
C TYR A 17 -6.63 -11.49 -8.67
N ALA A 18 -7.37 -11.83 -7.61
CA ALA A 18 -7.79 -10.88 -6.57
C ALA A 18 -6.62 -10.08 -5.99
N ASP A 19 -5.52 -10.76 -5.63
CA ASP A 19 -4.35 -10.10 -5.04
C ASP A 19 -3.63 -9.20 -6.04
N GLU A 20 -3.55 -9.58 -7.33
CA GLU A 20 -2.96 -8.74 -8.38
C GLU A 20 -3.77 -7.47 -8.61
N ILE A 21 -5.10 -7.61 -8.66
CA ILE A 21 -6.02 -6.48 -8.81
C ILE A 21 -5.92 -5.54 -7.61
N GLU A 22 -5.81 -6.08 -6.39
CA GLU A 22 -5.62 -5.27 -5.18
C GLU A 22 -4.28 -4.51 -5.22
N VAL A 23 -3.17 -5.18 -5.57
CA VAL A 23 -1.86 -4.53 -5.74
C VAL A 23 -1.92 -3.41 -6.78
N TYR A 24 -2.52 -3.68 -7.94
CA TYR A 24 -2.64 -2.72 -9.03
C TYR A 24 -3.43 -1.47 -8.60
N ARG A 25 -4.55 -1.66 -7.88
CA ARG A 25 -5.38 -0.55 -7.39
C ARG A 25 -4.73 0.24 -6.24
N LEU A 26 -3.98 -0.43 -5.37
CA LEU A 26 -3.35 0.22 -4.21
C LEU A 26 -2.06 0.96 -4.54
N ARG A 27 -1.30 0.51 -5.55
CA ARG A 27 -0.03 1.13 -5.96
C ARG A 27 -0.11 2.64 -6.21
N PRO A 28 -1.03 3.18 -7.02
CA PRO A 28 -1.10 4.63 -7.25
C PRO A 28 -1.45 5.42 -5.99
N ILE A 29 -2.25 4.85 -5.09
CA ILE A 29 -2.62 5.49 -3.81
C ILE A 29 -1.39 5.54 -2.89
N ALA A 30 -0.63 4.45 -2.81
CA ALA A 30 0.61 4.37 -2.06
C ALA A 30 1.68 5.33 -2.61
N GLN A 31 1.83 5.43 -3.93
CA GLN A 31 2.73 6.40 -4.57
C GLN A 31 2.36 7.83 -4.19
N GLN A 32 1.10 8.21 -4.36
CA GLN A 32 0.64 9.56 -4.04
C GLN A 32 0.83 9.91 -2.57
N PHE A 33 0.68 8.93 -1.66
CA PHE A 33 0.98 9.11 -0.25
C PHE A 33 2.46 9.36 0.03
N CYS A 34 3.36 8.58 -0.57
CA CYS A 34 4.81 8.79 -0.46
C CYS A 34 5.21 10.18 -0.97
N ASP A 35 4.63 10.62 -2.10
CA ASP A 35 4.89 11.93 -2.69
C ASP A 35 4.40 13.06 -1.78
N ASP A 36 3.19 12.95 -1.23
CA ASP A 36 2.62 13.93 -0.31
C ASP A 36 3.45 14.05 0.97
N MET A 37 3.90 12.92 1.53
CA MET A 37 4.74 12.91 2.72
C MET A 37 6.12 13.50 2.44
N THR A 38 6.74 13.14 1.31
CA THR A 38 8.02 13.71 0.87
C THR A 38 7.91 15.22 0.72
N ASN A 39 6.85 15.71 0.08
CA ASN A 39 6.60 17.14 -0.09
C ASN A 39 6.37 17.87 1.24
N ALA A 40 5.72 17.24 2.20
CA ALA A 40 5.48 17.81 3.52
C ALA A 40 6.77 17.86 4.37
N VAL A 41 7.59 16.82 4.31
CA VAL A 41 8.88 16.75 5.03
C VAL A 41 9.90 17.72 4.42
N THR A 42 9.97 17.82 3.10
CA THR A 42 10.90 18.73 2.38
C THR A 42 10.42 20.19 2.33
N GLY A 43 9.24 20.50 2.90
CA GLY A 43 8.76 21.87 3.06
C GLY A 43 8.20 22.53 1.79
N ARG A 44 7.94 21.78 0.72
CA ARG A 44 7.40 22.33 -0.55
C ARG A 44 5.91 22.68 -0.50
N LYS A 45 5.16 22.22 0.51
CA LYS A 45 3.78 22.65 0.81
C LYS A 45 3.69 23.26 2.21
N ARG A 46 3.31 24.55 2.31
CA ARG A 46 2.97 25.23 3.57
C ARG A 46 1.63 24.71 4.09
N GLY A 47 1.68 23.68 4.92
CA GLY A 47 0.51 23.09 5.59
C GLY A 47 0.91 21.78 6.23
N ARG A 48 1.67 21.83 7.33
CA ARG A 48 2.11 20.63 8.07
C ARG A 48 0.91 19.96 8.74
N PRO A 49 0.55 18.71 8.41
CA PRO A 49 -0.02 17.81 9.41
C PRO A 49 1.02 17.61 10.52
N ARG A 50 0.57 17.72 11.78
CA ARG A 50 1.44 17.85 12.95
C ARG A 50 1.89 16.50 13.51
N SER A 51 1.35 15.38 13.03
CA SER A 51 1.71 14.03 13.49
C SER A 51 1.34 12.91 12.49
N ILE A 52 1.93 11.72 12.65
CA ILE A 52 1.75 10.56 11.75
C ILE A 52 0.42 9.82 11.91
N PRO A 53 -0.23 9.80 13.09
CA PRO A 53 -1.62 9.37 13.19
C PRO A 53 -2.52 10.08 12.17
N GLU A 54 -2.27 11.35 11.87
CA GLU A 54 -3.02 12.11 10.85
C GLU A 54 -2.70 11.60 9.43
N TRP A 55 -1.44 11.29 9.10
CA TRP A 55 -1.06 10.75 7.80
C TRP A 55 -1.64 9.37 7.53
N GLY A 56 -1.55 8.45 8.50
CA GLY A 56 -2.16 7.13 8.42
C GLY A 56 -3.68 7.24 8.19
N ASN A 57 -4.35 8.11 8.95
CA ASN A 57 -5.79 8.36 8.78
C ASN A 57 -6.14 8.93 7.40
N ILE A 58 -5.40 9.92 6.89
CA ILE A 58 -5.60 10.48 5.54
C ILE A 58 -5.44 9.38 4.47
N PHE A 59 -4.42 8.53 4.63
CA PHE A 59 -4.19 7.44 3.69
C PHE A 59 -5.33 6.41 3.71
N PHE A 60 -5.81 6.01 4.88
CA PHE A 60 -6.94 5.09 4.99
C PHE A 60 -8.24 5.68 4.48
N GLN A 61 -8.48 6.98 4.70
CA GLN A 61 -9.63 7.67 4.13
C GLN A 61 -9.61 7.61 2.59
N ARG A 62 -8.46 7.86 1.96
CA ARG A 62 -8.31 7.73 0.50
C ARG A 62 -8.53 6.31 -0.01
N ILE A 63 -8.11 5.29 0.75
CA ILE A 63 -8.38 3.88 0.42
C ILE A 63 -9.90 3.60 0.47
N GLN A 64 -10.59 4.08 1.50
CA GLN A 64 -12.03 3.91 1.65
C GLN A 64 -12.83 4.63 0.56
N GLU A 65 -12.46 5.87 0.22
CA GLU A 65 -13.07 6.65 -0.87
C GLU A 65 -12.96 5.93 -2.23
N ARG A 66 -11.93 5.08 -2.40
CA ARG A 66 -11.72 4.25 -3.60
C ARG A 66 -12.45 2.90 -3.54
N GLY A 67 -13.24 2.65 -2.49
CA GLY A 67 -13.97 1.41 -2.27
C GLY A 67 -13.06 0.20 -2.02
N LEU A 68 -11.82 0.42 -1.57
CA LEU A 68 -10.87 -0.64 -1.25
C LEU A 68 -11.01 -1.04 0.22
N ARG A 69 -10.93 -2.34 0.50
CA ARG A 69 -10.98 -2.85 1.87
C ARG A 69 -9.61 -2.74 2.52
N ILE A 70 -9.58 -2.26 3.76
CA ILE A 70 -8.35 -2.16 4.55
C ILE A 70 -8.09 -3.53 5.19
N MET A 71 -7.01 -4.20 4.78
CA MET A 71 -6.71 -5.57 5.25
C MET A 71 -5.78 -5.62 6.47
N ALA A 72 -4.85 -4.68 6.62
CA ALA A 72 -3.79 -4.76 7.64
C ALA A 72 -3.38 -3.39 8.23
N ARG A 73 -4.36 -2.65 8.74
CA ARG A 73 -4.16 -1.30 9.31
C ARG A 73 -3.03 -1.22 10.33
N ALA A 74 -3.08 -2.08 11.36
CA ALA A 74 -2.09 -2.09 12.44
C ALA A 74 -0.65 -2.32 11.95
N ARG A 75 -0.47 -3.09 10.87
CA ARG A 75 0.87 -3.33 10.29
C ARG A 75 1.41 -2.08 9.59
N LEU A 76 0.54 -1.37 8.87
CA LEU A 76 0.94 -0.10 8.26
C LEU A 76 1.27 0.94 9.33
N ASP A 77 0.44 1.07 10.36
CA ASP A 77 0.68 2.02 11.45
C ASP A 77 2.03 1.75 12.14
N SER A 78 2.33 0.47 12.41
CA SER A 78 3.64 0.05 12.94
C SER A 78 4.80 0.40 12.03
N TYR A 79 4.67 0.18 10.71
CA TYR A 79 5.71 0.52 9.73
C TYR A 79 5.93 2.03 9.65
N LEU A 80 4.85 2.82 9.59
CA LEU A 80 4.94 4.27 9.54
C LEU A 80 5.61 4.84 10.79
N ASN A 81 5.34 4.28 11.98
CA ASN A 81 6.04 4.67 13.21
C ASN A 81 7.54 4.39 13.13
N GLN A 82 7.95 3.21 12.63
CA GLN A 82 9.37 2.88 12.43
C GLN A 82 10.07 3.83 11.45
N CYS A 83 9.40 4.21 10.36
CA CYS A 83 9.93 5.21 9.42
C CYS A 83 10.27 6.53 10.13
N LEU A 84 9.49 6.94 11.13
CA LEU A 84 9.76 8.17 11.87
C LEU A 84 10.89 8.04 12.86
N GLU A 85 10.89 6.96 13.64
CA GLU A 85 11.92 6.69 14.63
C GLU A 85 13.29 6.68 13.95
N CYS A 86 13.36 6.04 12.78
CA CYS A 86 14.56 5.99 11.94
C CYS A 86 14.75 7.22 11.04
N ARG A 87 13.79 8.16 11.02
CA ARG A 87 13.78 9.36 10.15
C ARG A 87 13.93 9.06 8.65
N VAL A 88 13.34 7.97 8.19
CA VAL A 88 13.34 7.51 6.79
C VAL A 88 11.97 7.78 6.16
N LEU A 89 11.96 8.13 4.86
CA LEU A 89 10.71 8.28 4.11
C LEU A 89 10.14 6.91 3.71
N PRO A 90 8.81 6.74 3.77
CA PRO A 90 8.20 5.48 3.40
C PRO A 90 8.31 5.23 1.90
N GLN A 91 8.57 3.98 1.53
CA GLN A 91 8.61 3.53 0.14
C GLN A 91 7.31 2.80 -0.25
N VAL A 92 6.94 2.89 -1.53
CA VAL A 92 5.69 2.33 -2.06
C VAL A 92 5.60 0.83 -1.83
N ASN A 93 6.67 0.09 -2.16
CA ASN A 93 6.66 -1.37 -2.01
C ASN A 93 6.51 -1.79 -0.54
N ASP A 94 7.09 -1.06 0.40
CA ASP A 94 6.98 -1.35 1.83
C ASP A 94 5.59 -1.08 2.40
N ILE A 95 4.93 0.00 1.95
CA ILE A 95 3.51 0.24 2.23
C ILE A 95 2.66 -0.91 1.70
N LEU A 96 2.88 -1.32 0.45
CA LEU A 96 2.14 -2.43 -0.15
C LEU A 96 2.39 -3.75 0.60
N ARG A 97 3.63 -4.03 1.03
CA ARG A 97 3.96 -5.21 1.86
C ARG A 97 3.23 -5.20 3.19
N ALA A 98 3.17 -4.03 3.84
CA ALA A 98 2.48 -3.87 5.12
C ALA A 98 0.96 -4.12 4.97
N LEU A 99 0.36 -3.63 3.89
CA LEU A 99 -1.09 -3.74 3.62
C LEU A 99 -1.51 -5.11 3.06
N LEU A 100 -0.71 -5.70 2.17
CA LEU A 100 -1.04 -6.90 1.41
C LEU A 100 -0.01 -8.02 1.63
N PRO A 101 0.14 -8.55 2.87
CA PRO A 101 1.13 -9.57 3.16
C PRO A 101 0.95 -10.87 2.37
N ARG A 102 -0.28 -11.14 1.89
CA ARG A 102 -0.57 -12.29 1.03
C ARG A 102 0.01 -12.13 -0.38
N ALA A 103 -0.04 -10.92 -0.94
CA ALA A 103 0.54 -10.62 -2.25
C ALA A 103 2.07 -10.74 -2.24
N VAL A 104 2.72 -10.47 -1.10
CA VAL A 104 4.16 -10.72 -0.90
C VAL A 104 4.49 -12.21 -0.97
N ARG A 105 3.72 -13.06 -0.28
CA ARG A 105 3.91 -14.52 -0.31
C ARG A 105 3.74 -15.12 -1.71
N ARG A 106 2.96 -14.44 -2.57
CA ARG A 106 2.75 -14.81 -3.98
C ARG A 106 3.80 -14.21 -4.94
N GLY A 107 4.75 -13.42 -4.44
CA GLY A 107 5.78 -12.78 -5.26
C GLY A 107 5.29 -11.58 -6.10
N LEU A 108 4.08 -11.06 -5.84
CA LEU A 108 3.48 -9.96 -6.61
C LEU A 108 4.03 -8.58 -6.21
N ILE A 109 4.56 -8.48 -4.99
CA ILE A 109 5.28 -7.32 -4.51
C ILE A 109 6.71 -7.79 -4.28
N PRO A 110 7.72 -7.21 -4.96
CA PRO A 110 9.10 -7.59 -4.73
C PRO A 110 9.40 -7.45 -3.25
N CYS A 111 10.10 -8.41 -2.63
CA CYS A 111 10.73 -8.23 -1.33
C CYS A 111 11.86 -7.20 -1.47
N PRO A 112 12.33 -6.56 -0.38
CA PRO A 112 13.50 -5.72 -0.53
C PRO A 112 14.57 -6.69 -1.01
N LEU A 113 15.23 -6.37 -2.13
CA LEU A 113 16.48 -7.01 -2.45
C LEU A 113 17.35 -6.66 -1.25
N GLN A 114 17.50 -7.60 -0.31
CA GLN A 114 18.66 -7.62 0.56
C GLN A 114 19.81 -7.77 -0.42
N GLU A 115 20.35 -6.65 -0.91
CA GLU A 115 21.69 -6.66 -1.48
C GLU A 115 22.55 -7.32 -0.39
N PRO A 116 23.24 -8.43 -0.70
CA PRO A 116 24.17 -9.00 0.26
C PRO A 116 25.16 -7.90 0.59
N VAL A 117 25.13 -7.44 1.84
CA VAL A 117 26.14 -6.52 2.36
C VAL A 117 27.48 -7.22 2.15
N PRO A 118 28.41 -6.68 1.32
CA PRO A 118 29.71 -7.29 1.18
C PRO A 118 30.43 -7.19 2.53
N PHE A 119 30.92 -8.33 3.01
CA PHE A 119 31.77 -8.46 4.19
C PHE A 119 33.09 -7.72 4.02
#